data_AF-W7T6I2-F1
#
_entry.id   AF-W7T6I2-F1
#
_cell.length_a   1.000
_cell.length_b   1.000
_cell.length_c   1.000
_cell.angle_alpha   90.00
_cell.angle_beta   90.00
_cell.angle_gamma   90.00
#
_symmetry.space_group_name_H-M   'P 1'
#
loop_
_entity.id
_entity.type
_entity.pdbx_description
1 polymer ?
#
loop_
_entity_poly.entity_id
_entity_poly.type
_entity_poly.pdbx_seq_one_letter_code
_entity_poly.pdbx_strand_id
1 'polypeptide(L)'
;MCDSMHHVRGGALISVLHLHSQQGDSVARSLIHRMLSRVSLPLFEMLRRWILEGELSDAHGEFFVVVVADPQGRESRRERAPGLGAPHTQDSDESLWHHRYALRPGMIPRFLPEALAHKILVLGKSINFMRRCCCDQGWSDSEPRGNPSSSASTLLPTAEARHARQAAELYEFSHDKMDGLQGVVDGVAAVVNARLLSLLMGPRYQLMAHLRALKKFITLAQGDFVTCLLDAVGPELSKSADQLYRHDLTGKLEAALRTSNAQYEDTDILNRVGVRLLPASGGEEGWEVFVLDYHVHAPVSAVVHRKALETYARIFQLLFRVKRVEWALGTSWKEHMMVGQLPRRGGGGREDESRMACILQRCNLTRREMVHFVANLSSFMWFEVLEASWTQLEADIGAASDLDAVIAAHDAYLLRVTQTSFLSPDKAPFLTALQDVLSSILGFCALHADLCREVLRAKELDRASEKAVGSRGVVGEERAEAAGTGVKREGGIKVGPYEERVEVTTARFERACEELIDLLHAQDRGTQAAVAEADAVRFLVFRLDFNLFYTHQRLARGRRASFDKPAVPAEGSIPVL
;
A
#
# COMPACT_ATOMS: atom_id res chain seq x y z
N MET A 1 25.66 29.76 -44.76
CA MET A 1 25.04 28.42 -44.68
C MET A 1 26.09 27.34 -44.43
N CYS A 2 27.07 27.12 -45.33
CA CYS A 2 28.12 26.10 -45.14
C CYS A 2 28.91 26.27 -43.83
N ASP A 3 29.37 27.49 -43.51
CA ASP A 3 30.09 27.79 -42.26
C ASP A 3 29.30 27.45 -40.99
N SER A 4 27.97 27.58 -41.04
CA SER A 4 27.06 27.28 -39.92
C SER A 4 26.68 25.79 -39.82
N MET A 5 27.00 24.98 -40.83
CA MET A 5 26.61 23.56 -40.93
C MET A 5 27.77 22.59 -40.63
N HIS A 6 29.01 23.07 -40.46
CA HIS A 6 30.22 22.23 -40.31
C HIS A 6 30.23 21.30 -39.08
N HIS A 7 29.51 21.64 -38.01
CA HIS A 7 29.50 20.86 -36.75
C HIS A 7 28.12 20.36 -36.34
N VAL A 8 27.11 20.50 -37.21
CA VAL A 8 25.71 20.24 -36.86
C VAL A 8 25.25 18.94 -37.51
N ARG A 9 24.62 18.04 -36.74
CA ARG A 9 24.16 16.71 -37.18
C ARG A 9 22.67 16.52 -36.90
N GLY A 10 22.01 15.62 -37.66
CA GLY A 10 20.62 15.21 -37.42
C GLY A 10 19.62 16.37 -37.38
N GLY A 11 18.69 16.33 -36.42
CA GLY A 11 17.64 17.34 -36.26
C GLY A 11 18.12 18.78 -36.00
N ALA A 12 19.35 18.95 -35.51
CA ALA A 12 19.94 20.28 -35.37
C ALA A 12 20.27 20.93 -36.73
N LEU A 13 20.59 20.13 -37.76
CA LEU A 13 20.87 20.62 -39.12
C LEU A 13 19.59 21.18 -39.75
N ILE A 14 18.49 20.47 -39.54
CA ILE A 14 17.16 20.83 -39.98
C ILE A 14 16.71 22.14 -39.31
N SER A 15 17.02 22.33 -38.02
CA SER A 15 16.76 23.57 -37.30
C SER A 15 17.48 24.79 -37.88
N VAL A 16 18.75 24.62 -38.29
CA VAL A 16 19.54 25.69 -38.93
C VAL A 16 19.01 26.03 -40.32
N LEU A 17 18.63 25.02 -41.10
CA LEU A 17 18.01 25.21 -42.42
C LEU A 17 16.65 25.92 -42.31
N HIS A 18 15.83 25.55 -41.33
CA HIS A 18 14.55 26.21 -41.08
C HIS A 18 14.73 27.69 -40.69
N LEU A 19 15.73 28.01 -39.85
CA LEU A 19 16.04 29.41 -39.50
C LEU A 19 16.45 30.24 -40.71
N HIS A 20 17.24 29.68 -41.63
CA HIS A 20 17.62 30.36 -42.86
C HIS A 20 16.44 30.50 -43.84
N SER A 21 15.46 29.59 -43.80
CA SER A 21 14.24 29.70 -44.61
C SER A 21 13.35 30.88 -44.21
N GLN A 22 13.47 31.36 -42.97
CA GLN A 22 12.73 32.52 -42.44
C GLN A 22 13.34 33.87 -42.87
N GLN A 23 14.50 33.87 -43.54
CA GLN A 23 15.14 35.09 -44.03
C GLN A 23 14.41 35.66 -45.26
N GLY A 24 14.53 36.98 -45.48
CA GLY A 24 13.63 37.78 -46.33
C GLY A 24 13.70 37.55 -47.85
N ASP A 25 14.77 36.98 -48.39
CA ASP A 25 14.97 36.82 -49.84
C ASP A 25 14.14 35.66 -50.43
N SER A 26 13.34 35.95 -51.47
CA SER A 26 12.41 35.00 -52.10
C SER A 26 13.12 33.91 -52.90
N VAL A 27 14.25 34.22 -53.54
CA VAL A 27 15.02 33.24 -54.33
C VAL A 27 15.74 32.27 -53.39
N ALA A 28 16.43 32.81 -52.37
CA ALA A 28 17.05 32.02 -51.31
C ALA A 28 16.03 31.15 -50.57
N ARG A 29 14.85 31.69 -50.24
CA ARG A 29 13.77 30.92 -49.60
C ARG A 29 13.34 29.72 -50.44
N SER A 30 13.16 29.89 -51.76
CA SER A 30 12.74 28.80 -52.65
C SER A 30 13.77 27.65 -52.71
N LEU A 31 15.07 27.99 -52.66
CA LEU A 31 16.16 27.03 -52.67
C LEU A 31 16.26 26.31 -51.32
N ILE A 32 16.23 27.06 -50.22
CA ILE A 32 16.31 26.52 -48.86
C ILE A 32 15.11 25.61 -48.58
N HIS A 33 13.91 25.97 -49.03
CA HIS A 33 12.71 25.15 -48.88
C HIS A 33 12.82 23.81 -49.63
N ARG A 34 13.41 23.82 -50.84
CA ARG A 34 13.67 22.61 -51.63
C ARG A 34 14.77 21.73 -51.02
N MET A 35 15.75 22.33 -50.35
CA MET A 35 16.75 21.60 -49.58
C MET A 35 16.15 21.02 -48.29
N LEU A 36 15.36 21.82 -47.58
CA LEU A 36 14.72 21.45 -46.33
C LEU A 36 13.76 20.27 -46.52
N SER A 37 12.95 20.29 -47.58
CA SER A 37 12.05 19.17 -47.91
C SER A 37 12.76 17.86 -48.19
N ARG A 38 13.98 17.89 -48.77
CA ARG A 38 14.81 16.70 -48.99
C ARG A 38 15.56 16.24 -47.75
N VAL A 39 16.11 17.18 -46.97
CA VAL A 39 16.89 16.89 -45.76
C VAL A 39 16.00 16.40 -44.63
N SER A 40 14.71 16.75 -44.61
CA SER A 40 13.76 16.25 -43.61
C SER A 40 13.23 14.84 -43.89
N LEU A 41 13.43 14.27 -45.09
CA LEU A 41 12.88 12.95 -45.45
C LEU A 41 13.29 11.83 -44.47
N PRO A 42 14.58 11.68 -44.10
CA PRO A 42 14.99 10.62 -43.16
C PRO A 42 14.36 10.81 -41.78
N LEU A 43 14.20 12.06 -41.33
CA LEU A 43 13.53 12.38 -40.07
C LEU A 43 12.06 11.95 -40.09
N PHE A 44 11.33 12.26 -41.17
CA PHE A 44 9.93 11.87 -41.32
C PHE A 44 9.76 10.36 -41.47
N GLU A 45 10.71 9.66 -42.10
CA GLU A 45 10.69 8.19 -42.15
C GLU A 45 10.87 7.58 -40.76
N MET A 46 11.82 8.08 -39.96
CA MET A 46 11.99 7.66 -38.56
C MET A 46 10.77 8.00 -37.71
N LEU A 47 10.19 9.19 -37.88
CA LEU A 47 8.96 9.62 -37.23
C LEU A 47 7.79 8.67 -37.55
N ARG A 48 7.64 8.31 -38.83
CA ARG A 48 6.57 7.43 -39.30
C ARG A 48 6.68 6.03 -38.69
N ARG A 49 7.88 5.44 -38.71
CA ARG A 49 8.11 4.13 -38.07
C ARG A 49 7.86 4.19 -36.56
N TRP A 50 8.23 5.28 -35.90
CA TRP A 50 7.95 5.45 -34.48
C TRP A 50 6.45 5.60 -34.16
N ILE A 51 5.71 6.39 -34.94
CA ILE A 51 4.28 6.66 -34.74
C ILE A 51 3.39 5.48 -35.14
N LEU A 52 3.80 4.67 -36.12
CA LEU A 52 2.98 3.56 -36.62
C LEU A 52 3.41 2.21 -36.02
N GLU A 53 4.71 1.94 -35.96
CA GLU A 53 5.26 0.63 -35.61
C GLU A 53 5.83 0.59 -34.18
N GLY A 54 6.05 1.76 -33.56
CA GLY A 54 6.70 1.88 -32.26
C GLY A 54 8.15 1.38 -32.24
N GLU A 55 8.79 1.31 -33.41
CA GLU A 55 10.20 0.91 -33.56
C GLU A 55 11.09 2.12 -33.79
N LEU A 56 12.21 2.15 -33.07
CA LEU A 56 13.25 3.15 -33.24
C LEU A 56 14.42 2.54 -34.03
N SER A 57 14.59 2.98 -35.27
CA SER A 57 15.72 2.58 -36.11
C SER A 57 16.66 3.77 -36.31
N ASP A 58 17.43 4.09 -35.27
CA ASP A 58 18.39 5.20 -35.27
C ASP A 58 19.81 4.70 -35.04
N ALA A 59 20.52 4.35 -36.12
CA ALA A 59 21.89 3.83 -36.06
C ALA A 59 22.95 4.89 -35.70
N HIS A 60 22.61 6.17 -35.86
CA HIS A 60 23.57 7.28 -35.78
C HIS A 60 23.21 8.32 -34.70
N GLY A 61 22.11 8.13 -33.96
CA GLY A 61 21.66 9.03 -32.91
C GLY A 61 21.13 10.35 -33.46
N GLU A 62 20.51 10.34 -34.63
CA GLU A 62 20.04 11.52 -35.37
C GLU A 62 18.59 11.91 -35.03
N PHE A 63 17.83 11.01 -34.41
CA PHE A 63 16.45 11.25 -33.98
C PHE A 63 16.38 11.91 -32.60
N PHE A 64 15.27 12.60 -32.33
CA PHE A 64 15.08 13.31 -31.06
C PHE A 64 14.57 12.42 -29.92
N VAL A 65 14.08 11.21 -30.21
CA VAL A 65 13.80 10.19 -29.20
C VAL A 65 15.02 9.28 -29.08
N VAL A 66 15.50 9.07 -27.86
CA VAL A 66 16.63 8.16 -27.58
C VAL A 66 16.19 7.05 -26.64
N VAL A 67 16.75 5.86 -26.84
CA VAL A 67 16.69 4.79 -25.84
C VAL A 67 17.73 5.09 -24.77
N VAL A 68 17.29 5.36 -23.54
CA VAL A 68 18.18 5.53 -22.40
C VAL A 68 18.54 4.13 -21.90
N ALA A 69 19.81 3.76 -22.04
CA ALA A 69 20.32 2.55 -21.40
C ALA A 69 20.28 2.75 -19.89
N ASP A 70 19.76 1.75 -19.17
CA ASP A 70 19.63 1.76 -17.72
C ASP A 70 21.00 2.09 -17.06
N PRO A 71 21.08 3.03 -16.09
CA PRO A 71 22.34 3.45 -15.47
C PRO A 71 23.15 2.32 -14.79
N GLN A 72 22.61 1.09 -14.71
CA GLN A 72 23.29 -0.08 -14.16
C GLN A 72 23.99 -1.00 -15.19
N GLY A 73 24.03 -0.64 -16.48
CA GLY A 73 24.94 -1.29 -17.44
C GLY A 73 24.71 -2.80 -17.65
N ARG A 74 23.45 -3.27 -17.63
CA ARG A 74 23.08 -4.69 -17.90
C ARG A 74 22.59 -4.95 -19.32
N GLU A 75 22.95 -4.12 -20.29
CA GLU A 75 22.82 -4.46 -21.72
C GLU A 75 24.18 -4.85 -22.28
N SER A 76 24.66 -6.06 -21.96
CA SER A 76 25.69 -6.70 -22.78
C SER A 76 25.49 -8.21 -22.77
N ARG A 77 25.46 -8.78 -23.98
CA ARG A 77 25.47 -10.22 -24.31
C ARG A 77 24.11 -10.94 -24.32
N ARG A 78 23.36 -10.69 -25.40
CA ARG A 78 22.57 -11.74 -26.07
C ARG A 78 23.54 -12.79 -26.64
N GLU A 79 24.00 -13.73 -25.83
CA GLU A 79 24.46 -15.02 -26.33
C GLU A 79 23.61 -16.11 -25.67
N ARG A 80 22.93 -16.88 -26.52
CA ARG A 80 22.16 -18.06 -26.18
C ARG A 80 23.06 -19.06 -25.44
N ALA A 81 22.70 -19.41 -24.20
CA ALA A 81 23.07 -20.66 -23.58
C ALA A 81 21.77 -21.40 -23.21
N PRO A 82 21.53 -22.62 -23.71
CA PRO A 82 20.35 -23.39 -23.33
C PRO A 82 20.65 -24.17 -22.04
N GLY A 83 19.73 -24.08 -21.08
CA GLY A 83 19.69 -24.99 -19.93
C GLY A 83 20.39 -24.48 -18.68
N LEU A 84 19.69 -23.67 -17.89
CA LEU A 84 19.47 -23.82 -16.44
C LEU A 84 18.57 -22.65 -16.01
N GLY A 85 17.50 -22.92 -15.26
CA GLY A 85 16.48 -21.93 -14.90
C GLY A 85 17.08 -20.68 -14.25
N ALA A 86 16.95 -19.54 -14.93
CA ALA A 86 17.36 -18.24 -14.42
C ALA A 86 16.28 -17.69 -13.47
N PRO A 87 16.66 -17.04 -12.35
CA PRO A 87 15.71 -16.31 -11.52
C PRO A 87 15.13 -15.16 -12.34
N HIS A 88 13.80 -15.08 -12.39
CA HIS A 88 13.03 -14.09 -13.13
C HIS A 88 13.46 -12.66 -12.78
N THR A 89 14.11 -11.96 -13.71
CA THR A 89 14.44 -10.54 -13.60
C THR A 89 13.19 -9.71 -13.86
N GLN A 90 12.44 -9.39 -12.80
CA GLN A 90 11.28 -8.49 -12.84
C GLN A 90 11.66 -7.04 -13.22
N ASP A 91 12.94 -6.66 -13.06
CA ASP A 91 13.44 -5.30 -13.25
C ASP A 91 13.47 -4.81 -14.72
N SER A 92 13.49 -5.71 -15.73
CA SER A 92 13.66 -5.29 -17.13
C SER A 92 12.40 -4.67 -17.74
N ASP A 93 11.23 -5.04 -17.24
CA ASP A 93 9.96 -4.73 -17.89
C ASP A 93 9.30 -3.47 -17.31
N GLU A 94 9.54 -3.17 -16.03
CA GLU A 94 9.11 -1.93 -15.38
C GLU A 94 9.82 -0.69 -15.98
N SER A 95 11.07 -0.89 -16.42
CA SER A 95 11.89 0.11 -17.12
C SER A 95 11.30 0.54 -18.48
N LEU A 96 10.45 -0.30 -19.09
CA LEU A 96 9.93 -0.06 -20.45
C LEU A 96 9.07 1.21 -20.57
N TRP A 97 8.24 1.52 -19.56
CA TRP A 97 7.36 2.70 -19.58
C TRP A 97 8.06 3.95 -19.00
N HIS A 98 8.73 3.80 -17.86
CA HIS A 98 9.23 4.93 -17.06
C HIS A 98 10.60 5.46 -17.49
N HIS A 99 11.54 4.59 -17.88
CA HIS A 99 12.96 4.97 -18.00
C HIS A 99 13.60 4.70 -19.36
N ARG A 100 12.97 3.92 -20.23
CA ARG A 100 13.59 3.48 -21.48
C ARG A 100 13.71 4.54 -22.57
N TYR A 101 12.81 5.53 -22.65
CA TYR A 101 12.83 6.53 -23.72
C TYR A 101 12.79 7.96 -23.17
N ALA A 102 13.70 8.80 -23.68
CA ALA A 102 13.79 10.21 -23.36
C ALA A 102 13.89 11.08 -24.61
N LEU A 103 13.56 12.37 -24.47
CA LEU A 103 13.78 13.36 -25.52
C LEU A 103 15.18 13.96 -25.43
N ARG A 104 15.81 14.17 -26.58
CA ARG A 104 17.05 14.93 -26.71
C ARG A 104 16.71 16.34 -27.23
N PRO A 105 16.62 17.36 -26.36
CA PRO A 105 16.17 18.69 -26.76
C PRO A 105 17.04 19.33 -27.83
N GLY A 106 18.35 19.02 -27.86
CA GLY A 106 19.28 19.50 -28.89
C GLY A 106 19.04 18.95 -30.31
N MET A 107 18.23 17.89 -30.47
CA MET A 107 17.89 17.28 -31.77
C MET A 107 16.43 17.53 -32.17
N ILE A 108 15.64 18.23 -31.35
CA ILE A 108 14.27 18.60 -31.71
C ILE A 108 14.35 19.68 -32.81
N PRO A 109 13.76 19.45 -34.00
CA PRO A 109 13.70 20.47 -35.03
C PRO A 109 12.94 21.70 -34.53
N ARG A 110 13.45 22.91 -34.76
CA ARG A 110 12.80 24.16 -34.31
C ARG A 110 11.38 24.38 -34.83
N PHE A 111 11.00 23.73 -35.92
CA PHE A 111 9.64 23.77 -36.44
C PHE A 111 8.66 22.90 -35.64
N LEU A 112 9.15 22.02 -34.75
CA LEU A 112 8.35 21.09 -33.98
C LEU A 112 8.26 21.57 -32.53
N PRO A 113 7.06 21.96 -32.04
CA PRO A 113 6.88 22.37 -30.67
C PRO A 113 7.28 21.27 -29.69
N GLU A 114 7.90 21.64 -28.57
CA GLU A 114 8.32 20.68 -27.54
C GLU A 114 7.13 19.85 -27.00
N ALA A 115 5.96 20.46 -26.87
CA ALA A 115 4.73 19.77 -26.50
C ALA A 115 4.34 18.65 -27.50
N LEU A 116 4.52 18.88 -28.81
CA LEU A 116 4.27 17.87 -29.83
C LEU A 116 5.34 16.76 -29.79
N ALA A 117 6.60 17.11 -29.53
CA ALA A 117 7.67 16.12 -29.34
C ALA A 117 7.37 15.16 -28.18
N HIS A 118 6.89 15.70 -27.06
CA HIS A 118 6.43 14.91 -25.92
C HIS A 118 5.26 13.98 -26.28
N LYS A 119 4.26 14.47 -27.01
CA LYS A 119 3.16 13.62 -27.48
C LYS A 119 3.64 12.48 -28.39
N ILE A 120 4.56 12.77 -29.32
CA ILE A 120 5.15 11.76 -30.22
C ILE A 120 5.94 10.71 -29.42
N LEU A 121 6.66 11.12 -28.38
CA LEU A 121 7.35 10.20 -27.47
C LEU A 121 6.35 9.25 -26.81
N VAL A 122 5.31 9.78 -26.16
CA VAL A 122 4.29 8.99 -25.45
C VAL A 122 3.57 8.05 -26.42
N LEU A 123 3.24 8.52 -27.63
CA LEU A 123 2.58 7.71 -28.65
C LEU A 123 3.38 6.46 -29.02
N GLY A 124 4.66 6.63 -29.35
CA GLY A 124 5.50 5.47 -29.68
C GLY A 124 5.81 4.59 -28.45
N LYS A 125 5.86 5.16 -27.24
CA LYS A 125 5.89 4.37 -25.99
C LYS A 125 4.65 3.47 -25.87
N SER A 126 3.45 4.01 -26.06
CA SER A 126 2.18 3.26 -26.04
C SER A 126 2.18 2.09 -27.03
N ILE A 127 2.65 2.32 -28.26
CA ILE A 127 2.70 1.27 -29.30
C ILE A 127 3.74 0.21 -28.98
N ASN A 128 4.94 0.62 -28.56
CA ASN A 128 6.00 -0.30 -28.15
C ASN A 128 5.55 -1.17 -26.96
N PHE A 129 4.84 -0.56 -26.01
CA PHE A 129 4.26 -1.24 -24.87
C PHE A 129 3.17 -2.24 -25.28
N MET A 130 2.22 -1.86 -26.15
CA MET A 130 1.22 -2.79 -26.69
C MET A 130 1.87 -4.00 -27.38
N ARG A 131 2.92 -3.78 -28.15
CA ARG A 131 3.58 -4.87 -28.89
C ARG A 131 4.39 -5.80 -27.99
N ARG A 132 5.14 -5.26 -27.03
CA ARG A 132 6.05 -6.05 -26.18
C ARG A 132 5.38 -6.62 -24.95
N CYS A 133 4.51 -5.86 -24.31
CA CYS A 133 3.87 -6.24 -23.05
C CYS A 133 2.48 -6.84 -23.26
N CYS A 134 1.73 -6.36 -24.26
CA CYS A 134 0.38 -6.86 -24.54
C CYS A 134 0.34 -7.97 -25.63
N CYS A 135 1.50 -8.36 -26.19
CA CYS A 135 1.65 -9.38 -27.24
C CYS A 135 0.65 -9.23 -28.42
N ASP A 136 0.24 -7.99 -28.74
CA ASP A 136 -0.75 -7.72 -29.77
C ASP A 136 -0.09 -7.79 -31.17
N GLN A 137 0.00 -9.00 -31.72
CA GLN A 137 0.54 -9.25 -33.06
C GLN A 137 -0.30 -8.58 -34.16
N GLY A 138 -1.60 -8.34 -33.91
CA GLY A 138 -2.53 -7.77 -34.87
C GLY A 138 -2.34 -6.27 -35.15
N TRP A 139 -1.60 -5.55 -34.31
CA TRP A 139 -1.22 -4.15 -34.59
C TRP A 139 -0.29 -4.07 -35.83
N SER A 140 0.67 -4.98 -35.93
CA SER A 140 1.64 -5.10 -37.03
C SER A 140 1.04 -5.61 -38.34
N ASP A 141 0.05 -6.50 -38.27
CA ASP A 141 -0.58 -7.11 -39.46
C ASP A 141 -1.58 -6.19 -40.17
N SER A 142 -1.79 -4.98 -39.65
CA SER A 142 -2.58 -3.93 -40.29
C SER A 142 -1.81 -3.13 -41.35
N GLU A 143 -0.65 -3.63 -41.81
CA GLU A 143 -0.05 -3.12 -43.05
C GLU A 143 -0.96 -3.44 -44.25
N PRO A 144 -1.26 -2.46 -45.14
CA PRO A 144 -1.70 -2.78 -46.49
C PRO A 144 -0.50 -3.30 -47.29
N ARG A 145 -0.03 -4.53 -47.00
CA ARG A 145 0.86 -5.25 -47.91
C ARG A 145 0.02 -5.82 -49.05
N GLY A 146 -0.29 -4.98 -50.04
CA GLY A 146 -0.91 -5.45 -51.27
C GLY A 146 -1.46 -4.32 -52.12
N ASN A 147 -1.17 -4.39 -53.42
CA ASN A 147 -1.71 -3.53 -54.47
C ASN A 147 -3.17 -3.10 -54.23
N PRO A 148 -3.57 -1.87 -54.65
CA PRO A 148 -4.94 -1.35 -54.51
C PRO A 148 -5.98 -2.06 -55.41
N SER A 149 -5.76 -3.30 -55.81
CA SER A 149 -6.55 -4.04 -56.79
C SER A 149 -6.97 -5.43 -56.31
N SER A 150 -7.24 -5.61 -55.02
CA SER A 150 -7.97 -6.78 -54.53
C SER A 150 -8.93 -6.40 -53.42
N SER A 151 -10.21 -6.47 -53.78
CA SER A 151 -11.38 -6.39 -52.93
C SER A 151 -11.31 -7.36 -51.74
N ALA A 152 -10.89 -6.87 -50.59
CA ALA A 152 -11.11 -7.48 -49.28
C ALA A 152 -11.83 -6.49 -48.37
N SER A 153 -13.00 -6.04 -48.83
CA SER A 153 -14.00 -5.36 -48.00
C SER A 153 -14.78 -6.41 -47.23
N THR A 154 -14.23 -6.95 -46.13
CA THR A 154 -15.05 -7.72 -45.19
C THR A 154 -14.49 -7.60 -43.77
N LEU A 155 -15.13 -6.73 -42.99
CA LEU A 155 -15.18 -6.70 -41.51
C LEU A 155 -13.86 -6.45 -40.74
N LEU A 156 -13.13 -5.37 -41.06
CA LEU A 156 -12.15 -4.81 -40.11
C LEU A 156 -12.86 -3.84 -39.13
N PRO A 157 -12.55 -3.87 -37.82
CA PRO A 157 -13.02 -2.87 -36.85
C PRO A 157 -12.77 -1.44 -37.34
N THR A 158 -13.73 -0.54 -37.12
CA THR A 158 -13.71 0.86 -37.58
C THR A 158 -12.47 1.66 -37.13
N ALA A 159 -11.82 1.26 -36.04
CA ALA A 159 -10.59 1.86 -35.53
C ALA A 159 -9.35 1.53 -36.40
N GLU A 160 -9.26 0.32 -36.94
CA GLU A 160 -8.12 -0.13 -37.76
C GLU A 160 -8.17 0.47 -39.16
N ALA A 161 -9.37 0.63 -39.73
CA ALA A 161 -9.58 1.34 -40.99
C ALA A 161 -9.28 2.85 -40.88
N ARG A 162 -9.50 3.47 -39.71
CA ARG A 162 -9.10 4.87 -39.44
C ARG A 162 -7.59 4.99 -39.29
N HIS A 163 -6.96 4.06 -38.59
CA HIS A 163 -5.50 3.99 -38.46
C HIS A 163 -4.81 3.83 -39.82
N ALA A 164 -5.32 2.95 -40.71
CA ALA A 164 -4.79 2.78 -42.06
C ALA A 164 -4.92 4.05 -42.94
N ARG A 165 -6.00 4.84 -42.77
CA ARG A 165 -6.17 6.13 -43.45
C ARG A 165 -5.21 7.20 -42.92
N GLN A 166 -5.07 7.30 -41.60
CA GLN A 166 -4.13 8.22 -40.96
C GLN A 166 -2.68 7.85 -41.27
N ALA A 167 -2.38 6.55 -41.38
CA ALA A 167 -1.11 6.06 -41.88
C ALA A 167 -0.88 6.54 -43.32
N ALA A 168 -1.84 6.37 -44.24
CA ALA A 168 -1.71 6.88 -45.61
C ALA A 168 -1.49 8.40 -45.67
N GLU A 169 -2.16 9.19 -44.82
CA GLU A 169 -1.97 10.64 -44.69
C GLU A 169 -0.56 11.01 -44.17
N LEU A 170 0.05 10.19 -43.30
CA LEU A 170 1.45 10.36 -42.87
C LEU A 170 2.46 10.04 -43.97
N TYR A 171 2.14 9.17 -44.94
CA TYR A 171 3.00 8.88 -46.10
C TYR A 171 2.99 10.02 -47.14
N GLU A 172 1.93 10.84 -47.18
CA GLU A 172 1.84 12.03 -48.05
C GLU A 172 2.42 13.30 -47.39
N PHE A 173 2.90 13.20 -46.15
CA PHE A 173 3.32 14.35 -45.36
C PHE A 173 4.67 14.90 -45.83
N SER A 174 4.73 16.22 -46.02
CA SER A 174 5.95 16.96 -46.36
C SER A 174 6.10 18.16 -45.43
N HIS A 175 7.28 18.78 -45.41
CA HIS A 175 7.61 19.97 -44.60
C HIS A 175 6.57 21.11 -44.76
N ASP A 176 5.79 21.12 -45.83
CA ASP A 176 4.90 22.21 -46.23
C ASP A 176 3.51 22.15 -45.55
N LYS A 177 3.18 21.04 -44.87
CA LYS A 177 1.84 20.80 -44.28
C LYS A 177 1.84 20.61 -42.77
N MET A 178 2.77 21.23 -42.04
CA MET A 178 2.96 21.03 -40.59
C MET A 178 1.70 21.22 -39.72
N ASP A 179 0.79 22.12 -40.09
CA ASP A 179 -0.45 22.37 -39.35
C ASP A 179 -1.36 21.12 -39.25
N GLY A 180 -1.24 20.19 -40.20
CA GLY A 180 -1.96 18.91 -40.18
C GLY A 180 -1.33 17.84 -39.29
N LEU A 181 -0.04 17.95 -38.93
CA LEU A 181 0.70 16.87 -38.27
C LEU A 181 0.16 16.66 -36.87
N GLN A 182 -0.12 17.75 -36.16
CA GLN A 182 -0.67 17.70 -34.82
C GLN A 182 -2.04 17.00 -34.80
N GLY A 183 -2.92 17.30 -35.76
CA GLY A 183 -4.22 16.65 -35.87
C GLY A 183 -4.13 15.16 -36.17
N VAL A 184 -3.18 14.76 -37.03
CA VAL A 184 -2.94 13.33 -37.33
C VAL A 184 -2.34 12.61 -36.11
N VAL A 185 -1.37 13.21 -35.42
CA VAL A 185 -0.77 12.65 -34.19
C VAL A 185 -1.83 12.52 -33.10
N ASP A 186 -2.66 13.53 -32.88
CA ASP A 186 -3.74 13.49 -31.88
C ASP A 186 -4.79 12.41 -32.25
N GLY A 187 -5.09 12.26 -33.54
CA GLY A 187 -5.98 11.22 -34.06
C GLY A 187 -5.44 9.79 -33.85
N VAL A 188 -4.16 9.56 -34.16
CA VAL A 188 -3.50 8.26 -33.96
C VAL A 188 -3.37 7.97 -32.46
N ALA A 189 -3.01 8.96 -31.65
CA ALA A 189 -2.91 8.82 -30.20
C ALA A 189 -4.24 8.42 -29.56
N ALA A 190 -5.35 9.05 -29.94
CA ALA A 190 -6.67 8.68 -29.42
C ALA A 190 -7.03 7.22 -29.75
N VAL A 191 -6.71 6.74 -30.96
CA VAL A 191 -6.96 5.34 -31.35
C VAL A 191 -6.06 4.37 -30.58
N VAL A 192 -4.77 4.68 -30.48
CA VAL A 192 -3.78 3.88 -29.75
C VAL A 192 -4.14 3.77 -28.27
N ASN A 193 -4.43 4.89 -27.62
CA ASN A 193 -4.72 4.94 -26.19
C ASN A 193 -6.04 4.23 -25.87
N ALA A 194 -7.08 4.39 -26.71
CA ALA A 194 -8.33 3.65 -26.56
C ALA A 194 -8.13 2.13 -26.71
N ARG A 195 -7.30 1.68 -27.67
CA ARG A 195 -6.96 0.26 -27.83
C ARG A 195 -6.17 -0.25 -26.62
N LEU A 196 -5.15 0.49 -26.17
CA LEU A 196 -4.34 0.13 -25.01
C LEU A 196 -5.20 -0.01 -23.74
N LEU A 197 -6.06 0.96 -23.46
CA LEU A 197 -6.96 0.91 -22.30
C LEU A 197 -7.96 -0.24 -22.40
N SER A 198 -8.55 -0.50 -23.57
CA SER A 198 -9.46 -1.64 -23.75
C SER A 198 -8.76 -2.99 -23.63
N LEU A 199 -7.48 -3.11 -23.99
CA LEU A 199 -6.67 -4.30 -23.74
C LEU A 199 -6.38 -4.48 -22.24
N LEU A 200 -5.97 -3.41 -21.55
CA LEU A 200 -5.63 -3.43 -20.12
C LEU A 200 -6.85 -3.68 -19.21
N MET A 201 -7.97 -3.03 -19.51
CA MET A 201 -9.24 -3.20 -18.79
C MET A 201 -10.03 -4.42 -19.25
N GLY A 202 -9.69 -4.97 -20.42
CA GLY A 202 -10.33 -6.14 -20.99
C GLY A 202 -10.03 -7.44 -20.24
N PRO A 203 -10.63 -8.56 -20.69
CA PRO A 203 -10.58 -9.84 -19.98
C PRO A 203 -9.19 -10.48 -19.93
N ARG A 204 -8.24 -10.01 -20.76
CA ARG A 204 -6.88 -10.57 -20.84
C ARG A 204 -5.98 -10.15 -19.68
N TYR A 205 -6.07 -8.87 -19.27
CA TYR A 205 -5.17 -8.29 -18.27
C TYR A 205 -5.89 -7.76 -17.04
N GLN A 206 -7.21 -7.55 -17.12
CA GLN A 206 -8.10 -7.26 -15.99
C GLN A 206 -7.48 -6.33 -14.93
N LEU A 207 -6.94 -5.18 -15.35
CA LEU A 207 -6.25 -4.23 -14.45
C LEU A 207 -7.09 -3.90 -13.20
N MET A 208 -8.40 -3.67 -13.40
CA MET A 208 -9.33 -3.39 -12.30
C MET A 208 -9.50 -4.58 -11.33
N ALA A 209 -9.41 -5.82 -11.81
CA ALA A 209 -9.45 -7.00 -10.95
C ALA A 209 -8.19 -7.07 -10.07
N HIS A 210 -7.00 -6.79 -10.64
CA HIS A 210 -5.76 -6.71 -9.87
C HIS A 210 -5.75 -5.56 -8.85
N LEU A 211 -6.24 -4.37 -9.21
CA LEU A 211 -6.38 -3.26 -8.26
C LEU A 211 -7.37 -3.60 -7.13
N ARG A 212 -8.49 -4.27 -7.45
CA ARG A 212 -9.44 -4.77 -6.44
C ARG A 212 -8.81 -5.85 -5.57
N ALA A 213 -7.97 -6.72 -6.11
CA ALA A 213 -7.24 -7.71 -5.35
C ALA A 213 -6.25 -7.07 -4.37
N LEU A 214 -5.51 -6.04 -4.80
CA LEU A 214 -4.65 -5.23 -3.92
C LEU A 214 -5.46 -4.62 -2.77
N LYS A 215 -6.64 -4.05 -3.05
CA LYS A 215 -7.56 -3.59 -2.01
C LYS A 215 -7.99 -4.74 -1.08
N LYS A 216 -8.49 -5.85 -1.61
CA LYS A 216 -9.00 -6.99 -0.83
C LYS A 216 -7.94 -7.60 0.09
N PHE A 217 -6.77 -7.92 -0.45
CA PHE A 217 -5.73 -8.68 0.26
C PHE A 217 -4.70 -7.79 0.95
N ILE A 218 -4.12 -6.80 0.26
CA ILE A 218 -3.03 -5.98 0.80
C ILE A 218 -3.57 -4.89 1.74
N THR A 219 -4.73 -4.30 1.48
CA THR A 219 -5.36 -3.38 2.44
C THR A 219 -6.25 -4.08 3.47
N LEU A 220 -6.24 -5.42 3.50
CA LEU A 220 -6.96 -6.24 4.50
C LEU A 220 -8.47 -5.93 4.56
N ALA A 221 -9.07 -5.58 3.42
CA ALA A 221 -10.49 -5.24 3.34
C ALA A 221 -11.39 -6.48 3.45
N GLN A 222 -10.89 -7.65 3.04
CA GLN A 222 -11.64 -8.91 3.11
C GLN A 222 -11.54 -9.54 4.50
N GLY A 223 -12.50 -9.23 5.39
CA GLY A 223 -12.42 -9.57 6.81
C GLY A 223 -12.41 -11.08 7.15
N ASP A 224 -13.08 -11.93 6.36
CA ASP A 224 -13.10 -13.38 6.58
C ASP A 224 -11.72 -14.00 6.32
N PHE A 225 -11.09 -13.64 5.21
CA PHE A 225 -9.71 -14.01 4.90
C PHE A 225 -8.74 -13.57 5.99
N VAL A 226 -8.82 -12.31 6.44
CA VAL A 226 -7.92 -11.76 7.46
C VAL A 226 -8.05 -12.52 8.78
N THR A 227 -9.27 -12.92 9.16
CA THR A 227 -9.50 -13.70 10.38
C THR A 227 -8.86 -15.09 10.27
N CYS A 228 -9.10 -15.81 9.16
CA CYS A 228 -8.47 -17.11 8.91
C CYS A 228 -6.93 -17.02 8.84
N LEU A 229 -6.41 -15.95 8.24
CA LEU A 229 -4.97 -15.70 8.13
C LEU A 229 -4.36 -15.48 9.52
N LEU A 230 -4.94 -14.61 10.35
CA LEU A 230 -4.43 -14.31 11.69
C LEU A 230 -4.49 -15.54 12.61
N ASP A 231 -5.53 -16.36 12.51
CA ASP A 231 -5.64 -17.61 13.27
C ASP A 231 -4.58 -18.64 12.85
N ALA A 232 -4.27 -18.73 11.54
CA ALA A 232 -3.27 -19.68 11.03
C ALA A 232 -1.82 -19.23 11.29
N VAL A 233 -1.54 -17.95 11.08
CA VAL A 233 -0.19 -17.38 11.07
C VAL A 233 0.21 -16.81 12.44
N GLY A 234 -0.74 -16.37 13.27
CA GLY A 234 -0.47 -15.77 14.58
C GLY A 234 0.43 -16.58 15.53
N PRO A 235 0.25 -17.91 15.66
CA PRO A 235 1.13 -18.75 16.46
C PRO A 235 2.58 -18.82 15.96
N GLU A 236 2.82 -18.68 14.65
CA GLU A 236 4.19 -18.61 14.10
C GLU A 236 4.80 -17.24 14.33
N LEU A 237 4.04 -16.17 14.09
CA LEU A 237 4.55 -14.81 14.23
C LEU A 237 4.89 -14.43 15.68
N SER A 238 4.35 -15.17 16.65
CA SER A 238 4.69 -15.01 18.05
C SER A 238 6.06 -15.61 18.41
N LYS A 239 6.71 -16.34 17.49
CA LYS A 239 8.10 -16.81 17.63
C LYS A 239 9.07 -15.69 17.21
N SER A 240 10.34 -15.88 17.57
CA SER A 240 11.41 -14.98 17.12
C SER A 240 11.52 -14.97 15.58
N ALA A 241 11.80 -13.80 15.00
CA ALA A 241 11.93 -13.63 13.56
C ALA A 241 12.94 -14.59 12.91
N ASP A 242 13.99 -14.99 13.61
CA ASP A 242 15.03 -15.91 13.12
C ASP A 242 14.50 -17.33 12.87
N GLN A 243 13.37 -17.69 13.49
CA GLN A 243 12.77 -19.02 13.38
C GLN A 243 11.67 -19.09 12.30
N LEU A 244 11.42 -17.99 11.59
CA LEU A 244 10.38 -17.91 10.57
C LEU A 244 10.88 -18.34 9.19
N TYR A 245 10.23 -19.34 8.61
CA TYR A 245 10.50 -19.75 7.24
C TYR A 245 9.40 -19.30 6.28
N ARG A 246 9.80 -18.75 5.13
CA ARG A 246 8.87 -18.26 4.09
C ARG A 246 7.94 -19.36 3.57
N HIS A 247 8.42 -20.59 3.42
CA HIS A 247 7.63 -21.70 2.87
C HIS A 247 6.49 -22.11 3.83
N ASP A 248 6.75 -22.15 5.14
CA ASP A 248 5.74 -22.46 6.15
C ASP A 248 4.62 -21.42 6.16
N LEU A 249 4.99 -20.13 6.10
CA LEU A 249 4.03 -19.03 6.05
C LEU A 249 3.25 -19.02 4.74
N THR A 250 3.87 -19.38 3.62
CA THR A 250 3.19 -19.52 2.33
C THR A 250 2.17 -20.66 2.37
N GLY A 251 2.52 -21.82 2.93
CA GLY A 251 1.58 -22.93 3.12
C GLY A 251 0.39 -22.57 4.01
N LYS A 252 0.63 -21.79 5.08
CA LYS A 252 -0.43 -21.27 5.96
C LYS A 252 -1.31 -20.22 5.29
N LEU A 253 -0.72 -19.33 4.49
CA LEU A 253 -1.46 -18.36 3.66
C LEU A 253 -2.37 -19.08 2.66
N GLU A 254 -1.86 -20.07 1.93
CA GLU A 254 -2.67 -20.85 0.99
C GLU A 254 -3.81 -21.60 1.68
N ALA A 255 -3.56 -22.15 2.88
CA ALA A 255 -4.60 -22.78 3.68
C ALA A 255 -5.69 -21.77 4.05
N ALA A 256 -5.30 -20.57 4.51
CA ALA A 256 -6.23 -19.50 4.86
C ALA A 256 -7.05 -19.03 3.64
N LEU A 257 -6.43 -18.91 2.46
CA LEU A 257 -7.11 -18.58 1.21
C LEU A 257 -8.18 -19.63 0.88
N ARG A 258 -7.85 -20.92 0.96
CA ARG A 258 -8.78 -22.03 0.69
C ARG A 258 -9.94 -22.13 1.70
N THR A 259 -9.72 -21.75 2.95
CA THR A 259 -10.78 -21.79 3.99
C THR A 259 -11.73 -20.60 3.96
N SER A 260 -11.37 -19.53 3.25
CA SER A 260 -12.14 -18.28 3.20
C SER A 260 -12.92 -18.14 1.89
N ASN A 261 -13.79 -17.13 1.77
CA ASN A 261 -14.47 -16.85 0.52
C ASN A 261 -13.54 -16.33 -0.58
N ALA A 262 -12.26 -16.08 -0.27
CA ALA A 262 -11.24 -15.78 -1.28
C ALA A 262 -11.04 -16.94 -2.28
N GLN A 263 -11.45 -18.17 -1.95
CA GLN A 263 -11.40 -19.31 -2.87
C GLN A 263 -12.17 -19.11 -4.19
N TYR A 264 -13.14 -18.18 -4.22
CA TYR A 264 -13.97 -17.90 -5.39
C TYR A 264 -13.36 -16.82 -6.31
N GLU A 265 -12.22 -16.25 -5.93
CA GLU A 265 -11.46 -15.35 -6.81
C GLU A 265 -10.75 -16.11 -7.92
N ASP A 266 -10.33 -15.36 -8.94
CA ASP A 266 -9.58 -15.94 -10.05
C ASP A 266 -8.28 -16.58 -9.59
N THR A 267 -7.98 -17.77 -10.11
CA THR A 267 -6.76 -18.52 -9.77
C THR A 267 -5.48 -17.73 -10.07
N ASP A 268 -5.49 -16.88 -11.10
CA ASP A 268 -4.36 -16.01 -11.41
C ASP A 268 -4.14 -14.95 -10.32
N ILE A 269 -5.21 -14.42 -9.71
CA ILE A 269 -5.10 -13.45 -8.62
C ILE A 269 -4.54 -14.12 -7.37
N LEU A 270 -5.03 -15.32 -7.03
CA LEU A 270 -4.60 -16.06 -5.84
C LEU A 270 -3.13 -16.47 -5.92
N ASN A 271 -2.66 -16.92 -7.09
CA ASN A 271 -1.25 -17.30 -7.30
C ASN A 271 -0.27 -16.12 -7.18
N ARG A 272 -0.75 -14.88 -7.30
CA ARG A 272 0.06 -13.66 -7.18
C ARG A 272 0.21 -13.18 -5.73
N VAL A 273 -0.71 -13.56 -4.84
CA VAL A 273 -0.61 -13.22 -3.41
C VAL A 273 0.45 -14.10 -2.77
N GLY A 274 1.50 -13.47 -2.25
CA GLY A 274 2.61 -14.16 -1.61
C GLY A 274 2.96 -13.56 -0.25
N VAL A 275 3.94 -14.18 0.41
CA VAL A 275 4.51 -13.67 1.67
C VAL A 275 5.92 -13.15 1.42
N ARG A 276 6.22 -11.96 1.92
CA ARG A 276 7.56 -11.39 1.98
C ARG A 276 7.95 -11.17 3.44
N LEU A 277 9.18 -11.54 3.78
CA LEU A 277 9.76 -11.29 5.10
C LEU A 277 10.76 -10.13 4.95
N LEU A 278 10.62 -9.13 5.82
CA LEU A 278 11.59 -8.03 5.92
C LEU A 278 12.87 -8.51 6.62
N PRO A 279 14.01 -7.86 6.38
CA PRO A 279 15.21 -8.16 7.15
C PRO A 279 14.97 -7.79 8.63
N ALA A 280 15.13 -8.76 9.53
CA ALA A 280 14.95 -8.55 10.97
C ALA A 280 16.15 -7.82 11.58
N SER A 281 15.91 -6.91 12.52
CA SER A 281 16.95 -6.13 13.20
C SER A 281 17.60 -6.86 14.39
N GLY A 282 17.21 -8.12 14.62
CA GLY A 282 17.64 -8.96 15.75
C GLY A 282 16.77 -8.74 17.00
N GLY A 283 16.24 -9.83 17.58
CA GLY A 283 15.41 -9.79 18.79
C GLY A 283 13.93 -9.41 18.57
N GLU A 284 13.52 -9.17 17.32
CA GLU A 284 12.14 -8.86 16.96
C GLU A 284 11.27 -10.13 16.89
N GLU A 285 9.98 -9.98 17.21
CA GLU A 285 8.97 -11.00 16.94
C GLU A 285 8.62 -11.02 15.45
N GLY A 286 8.15 -12.17 14.98
CA GLY A 286 7.71 -12.36 13.61
C GLY A 286 6.65 -11.36 13.11
N TRP A 287 5.86 -10.79 14.02
CA TRP A 287 4.81 -9.83 13.72
C TRP A 287 5.27 -8.55 13.02
N GLU A 288 6.50 -8.09 13.27
CA GLU A 288 7.04 -6.87 12.65
C GLU A 288 7.69 -7.15 11.28
N VAL A 289 8.06 -8.40 11.03
CA VAL A 289 8.81 -8.83 9.83
C VAL A 289 7.88 -9.30 8.70
N PHE A 290 6.68 -9.76 9.05
CA PHE A 290 5.71 -10.31 8.11
C PHE A 290 5.05 -9.24 7.23
N VAL A 291 5.08 -9.44 5.91
CA VAL A 291 4.39 -8.59 4.92
C VAL A 291 3.72 -9.45 3.85
N LEU A 292 2.46 -9.14 3.52
CA LEU A 292 1.82 -9.70 2.33
C LEU A 292 2.34 -8.99 1.08
N ASP A 293 2.70 -9.76 0.07
CA ASP A 293 3.23 -9.27 -1.19
C ASP A 293 2.28 -9.62 -2.34
N TYR A 294 2.25 -8.77 -3.37
CA TYR A 294 1.42 -9.00 -4.56
C TYR A 294 2.29 -8.94 -5.80
N HIS A 295 2.50 -10.09 -6.42
CA HIS A 295 3.38 -10.23 -7.57
C HIS A 295 2.67 -9.77 -8.85
N VAL A 296 3.07 -8.61 -9.35
CA VAL A 296 2.54 -8.05 -10.59
C VAL A 296 3.55 -8.29 -11.72
N HIS A 297 3.04 -8.76 -12.87
CA HIS A 297 3.83 -8.91 -14.09
C HIS A 297 3.40 -7.86 -15.12
N ALA A 298 4.25 -7.62 -16.13
CA ALA A 298 3.87 -6.81 -17.27
C ALA A 298 2.60 -7.40 -17.92
N PRO A 299 1.64 -6.57 -18.37
CA PRO A 299 1.64 -5.11 -18.47
C PRO A 299 1.15 -4.36 -17.21
N VAL A 300 0.61 -5.05 -16.20
CA VAL A 300 0.01 -4.41 -15.01
C VAL A 300 1.07 -3.71 -14.14
N SER A 301 2.33 -4.18 -14.19
CA SER A 301 3.47 -3.57 -13.48
C SER A 301 3.81 -2.16 -13.96
N ALA A 302 3.35 -1.76 -15.14
CA ALA A 302 3.50 -0.37 -15.60
C ALA A 302 2.62 0.60 -14.80
N VAL A 303 1.45 0.14 -14.34
CA VAL A 303 0.57 0.92 -13.46
C VAL A 303 0.95 0.72 -12.01
N VAL A 304 1.02 -0.54 -11.56
CA VAL A 304 1.44 -0.89 -10.20
C VAL A 304 2.96 -1.05 -10.19
N HIS A 305 3.65 0.08 -10.16
CA HIS A 305 5.10 0.15 -10.15
C HIS A 305 5.68 -0.20 -8.75
N ARG A 306 6.98 -0.44 -8.65
CA ARG A 306 7.67 -0.90 -7.44
C ARG A 306 7.54 0.06 -6.27
N LYS A 307 7.61 1.37 -6.51
CA LYS A 307 7.41 2.38 -5.45
C LYS A 307 5.97 2.38 -4.94
N ALA A 308 4.98 2.09 -5.80
CA ALA A 308 3.60 1.88 -5.37
C ALA A 308 3.49 0.65 -4.45
N LEU A 309 4.11 -0.49 -4.80
CA LEU A 309 4.13 -1.68 -3.94
C LEU A 309 4.83 -1.44 -2.59
N GLU A 310 5.93 -0.68 -2.57
CA GLU A 310 6.58 -0.25 -1.31
C GLU A 310 5.66 0.64 -0.45
N THR A 311 4.83 1.45 -1.10
CA THR A 311 3.83 2.30 -0.43
C THR A 311 2.67 1.46 0.12
N TYR A 312 2.18 0.49 -0.65
CA TYR A 312 1.22 -0.50 -0.17
C TYR A 312 1.76 -1.33 1.00
N ALA A 313 3.04 -1.71 0.98
CA ALA A 313 3.65 -2.44 2.09
C ALA A 313 3.67 -1.60 3.39
N ARG A 314 3.95 -0.30 3.29
CA ARG A 314 3.88 0.63 4.44
C ARG A 314 2.46 0.78 4.97
N ILE A 315 1.47 0.88 4.07
CA ILE A 315 0.06 0.88 4.44
C ILE A 315 -0.31 -0.44 5.14
N PHE A 316 0.07 -1.58 4.55
CA PHE A 316 -0.17 -2.90 5.12
C PHE A 316 0.37 -3.02 6.55
N GLN A 317 1.62 -2.60 6.83
CA GLN A 317 2.21 -2.70 8.17
C GLN A 317 1.36 -2.03 9.25
N LEU A 318 0.85 -0.82 8.98
CA LEU A 318 -0.01 -0.10 9.90
C LEU A 318 -1.35 -0.82 10.09
N LEU A 319 -2.02 -1.17 8.99
CA LEU A 319 -3.33 -1.85 9.01
C LEU A 319 -3.23 -3.23 9.70
N PHE A 320 -2.16 -3.97 9.42
CA PHE A 320 -1.88 -5.28 10.00
C PHE A 320 -1.66 -5.19 11.50
N ARG A 321 -0.96 -4.14 11.98
CA ARG A 321 -0.79 -3.91 13.42
C ARG A 321 -2.11 -3.58 14.12
N VAL A 322 -2.97 -2.78 13.52
CA VAL A 322 -4.34 -2.53 14.04
C VAL A 322 -5.13 -3.84 14.09
N LYS A 323 -5.06 -4.67 13.04
CA LYS A 323 -5.74 -5.98 13.00
C LYS A 323 -5.17 -6.98 13.99
N ARG A 324 -3.87 -6.98 14.24
CA ARG A 324 -3.21 -7.77 15.30
C ARG A 324 -3.80 -7.43 16.68
N VAL A 325 -3.97 -6.14 16.97
CA VAL A 325 -4.55 -5.68 18.25
C VAL A 325 -6.02 -6.10 18.37
N GLU A 326 -6.81 -5.91 17.32
CA GLU A 326 -8.21 -6.34 17.27
C GLU A 326 -8.35 -7.85 17.54
N TRP A 327 -7.53 -8.66 16.87
CA TRP A 327 -7.48 -10.10 17.08
C TRP A 327 -7.03 -10.47 18.49
N ALA A 328 -5.98 -9.83 19.03
CA ALA A 328 -5.49 -10.08 20.39
C ALA A 328 -6.53 -9.74 21.47
N LEU A 329 -7.31 -8.66 21.29
CA LEU A 329 -8.42 -8.33 22.19
C LEU A 329 -9.54 -9.38 22.11
N GLY A 330 -9.79 -9.91 20.91
CA GLY A 330 -10.75 -10.99 20.66
C GLY A 330 -10.35 -12.31 21.32
N THR A 331 -9.08 -12.72 21.20
CA THR A 331 -8.55 -13.92 21.87
C THR A 331 -8.56 -13.76 23.39
N SER A 332 -8.15 -12.60 23.89
CA SER A 332 -8.17 -12.27 25.32
C SER A 332 -9.58 -12.33 25.92
N TRP A 333 -10.61 -11.97 25.15
CA TRP A 333 -12.01 -12.15 25.57
C TRP A 333 -12.42 -13.63 25.67
N LYS A 334 -12.01 -14.47 24.69
CA LYS A 334 -12.29 -15.92 24.72
C LYS A 334 -11.72 -16.55 26.00
N GLU A 335 -10.49 -16.19 26.37
CA GLU A 335 -9.82 -16.66 27.59
C GLU A 335 -10.57 -16.22 28.86
N HIS A 336 -10.97 -14.95 28.94
CA HIS A 336 -11.75 -14.43 30.06
C HIS A 336 -13.11 -15.12 30.21
N MET A 337 -13.79 -15.43 29.10
CA MET A 337 -15.04 -16.18 29.13
C MET A 337 -14.85 -17.61 29.64
N MET A 338 -13.76 -18.29 29.27
CA MET A 338 -13.44 -19.63 29.81
C MET A 338 -13.26 -19.59 31.34
N VAL A 339 -12.59 -18.56 31.87
CA VAL A 339 -12.43 -18.38 33.32
C VAL A 339 -13.78 -18.14 34.02
N GLY A 340 -14.67 -17.38 33.37
CA GLY A 340 -15.99 -17.01 33.90
C GLY A 340 -17.00 -18.17 33.97
N GLN A 341 -16.89 -19.17 33.10
CA GLN A 341 -17.78 -20.35 33.10
C GLN A 341 -17.46 -21.38 34.19
N LEU A 342 -16.31 -21.26 34.85
CA LEU A 342 -15.90 -22.20 35.90
C LEU A 342 -16.67 -21.93 37.20
N PRO A 343 -17.22 -22.96 37.87
CA PRO A 343 -17.99 -22.80 39.10
C PRO A 343 -17.23 -21.99 40.15
N ARG A 344 -17.94 -21.05 40.82
CA ARG A 344 -17.41 -20.33 41.98
C ARG A 344 -17.38 -21.26 43.18
N ARG A 345 -16.31 -21.18 43.98
CA ARG A 345 -16.10 -22.06 45.13
C ARG A 345 -17.11 -21.73 46.24
N GLY A 346 -17.60 -22.76 46.93
CA GLY A 346 -18.57 -22.64 48.02
C GLY A 346 -17.97 -22.44 49.43
N GLY A 347 -16.65 -22.53 49.63
CA GLY A 347 -16.09 -22.44 50.98
C GLY A 347 -14.58 -22.23 51.10
N GLY A 348 -14.18 -21.24 51.91
CA GLY A 348 -12.87 -21.13 52.57
C GLY A 348 -11.83 -20.16 52.00
N GLY A 349 -12.09 -19.48 50.88
CA GLY A 349 -11.16 -18.51 50.26
C GLY A 349 -11.87 -17.26 49.71
N ARG A 350 -12.95 -16.83 50.40
CA ARG A 350 -13.91 -15.83 49.92
C ARG A 350 -13.25 -14.48 49.59
N GLU A 351 -12.25 -14.05 50.36
CA GLU A 351 -11.62 -12.74 50.18
C GLU A 351 -10.72 -12.68 48.94
N ASP A 352 -9.85 -13.67 48.74
CA ASP A 352 -8.97 -13.73 47.56
C ASP A 352 -9.76 -14.00 46.26
N GLU A 353 -10.82 -14.81 46.33
CA GLU A 353 -11.71 -15.06 45.21
C GLU A 353 -12.54 -13.80 44.84
N SER A 354 -12.99 -13.04 45.84
CA SER A 354 -13.64 -11.73 45.62
C SER A 354 -12.67 -10.68 45.07
N ARG A 355 -11.43 -10.61 45.55
CA ARG A 355 -10.39 -9.71 45.01
C ARG A 355 -10.04 -10.06 43.58
N MET A 356 -9.87 -11.34 43.27
CA MET A 356 -9.64 -11.82 41.90
C MET A 356 -10.81 -11.48 40.97
N ALA A 357 -12.05 -11.68 41.42
CA ALA A 357 -13.23 -11.30 40.65
C ALA A 357 -13.28 -9.78 40.37
N CYS A 358 -12.86 -8.96 41.33
CA CYS A 358 -12.75 -7.50 41.16
C CYS A 358 -11.69 -7.13 40.11
N ILE A 359 -10.51 -7.77 40.15
CA ILE A 359 -9.44 -7.57 39.16
C ILE A 359 -9.91 -7.96 37.77
N LEU A 360 -10.56 -9.13 37.61
CA LEU A 360 -11.11 -9.57 36.33
C LEU A 360 -12.20 -8.61 35.81
N GLN A 361 -13.07 -8.12 36.70
CA GLN A 361 -14.05 -7.10 36.34
C GLN A 361 -13.38 -5.81 35.86
N ARG A 362 -12.33 -5.36 36.54
CA ARG A 362 -11.54 -4.18 36.16
C ARG A 362 -10.85 -4.38 34.80
N CYS A 363 -10.24 -5.55 34.57
CA CYS A 363 -9.69 -5.93 33.26
C CYS A 363 -10.76 -5.89 32.16
N ASN A 364 -11.98 -6.37 32.44
CA ASN A 364 -13.07 -6.33 31.46
C ASN A 364 -13.52 -4.90 31.14
N LEU A 365 -13.52 -3.99 32.11
CA LEU A 365 -13.80 -2.56 31.87
C LEU A 365 -12.73 -1.93 30.98
N THR A 366 -11.45 -2.08 31.33
CA THR A 366 -10.33 -1.57 30.52
C THR A 366 -10.32 -2.18 29.12
N ARG A 367 -10.60 -3.48 28.98
CA ARG A 367 -10.69 -4.14 27.67
C ARG A 367 -11.81 -3.56 26.81
N ARG A 368 -12.97 -3.22 27.39
CA ARG A 368 -14.08 -2.60 26.64
C ARG A 368 -13.68 -1.23 26.10
N GLU A 369 -12.94 -0.45 26.89
CA GLU A 369 -12.39 0.84 26.47
C GLU A 369 -11.40 0.67 25.30
N MET A 370 -10.47 -0.28 25.42
CA MET A 370 -9.52 -0.60 24.34
C MET A 370 -10.22 -1.10 23.07
N VAL A 371 -11.23 -1.98 23.19
CA VAL A 371 -12.04 -2.45 22.05
C VAL A 371 -12.76 -1.28 21.38
N HIS A 372 -13.36 -0.38 22.16
CA HIS A 372 -14.02 0.80 21.63
C HIS A 372 -13.04 1.69 20.87
N PHE A 373 -11.86 1.95 21.43
CA PHE A 373 -10.81 2.72 20.76
C PHE A 373 -10.39 2.09 19.43
N VAL A 374 -10.04 0.80 19.44
CA VAL A 374 -9.58 0.07 18.23
C VAL A 374 -10.67 -0.02 17.17
N ALA A 375 -11.93 -0.22 17.57
CA ALA A 375 -13.06 -0.28 16.64
C ALA A 375 -13.31 1.06 15.92
N ASN A 376 -13.15 2.19 16.63
CA ASN A 376 -13.29 3.51 16.00
C ASN A 376 -12.10 3.82 15.09
N LEU A 377 -10.88 3.47 15.51
CA LEU A 377 -9.69 3.63 14.68
C LEU A 377 -9.77 2.79 13.40
N SER A 378 -10.16 1.51 13.50
CA SER A 378 -10.31 0.64 12.34
C SER A 378 -11.44 1.12 11.42
N SER A 379 -12.56 1.59 11.98
CA SER A 379 -13.66 2.17 11.18
C SER A 379 -13.22 3.42 10.41
N PHE A 380 -12.47 4.31 11.04
CA PHE A 380 -11.90 5.48 10.38
C PHE A 380 -11.00 5.09 9.21
N MET A 381 -10.04 4.21 9.47
CA MET A 381 -9.05 3.80 8.47
C MET A 381 -9.71 3.07 7.28
N TRP A 382 -10.80 2.31 7.49
CA TRP A 382 -11.43 1.49 6.45
C TRP A 382 -12.44 2.30 5.65
N PHE A 383 -13.30 3.09 6.31
CA PHE A 383 -14.38 3.82 5.63
C PHE A 383 -13.96 5.22 5.16
N GLU A 384 -13.29 6.00 6.01
CA GLU A 384 -12.97 7.39 5.69
C GLU A 384 -11.68 7.54 4.89
N VAL A 385 -10.70 6.67 5.13
CA VAL A 385 -9.43 6.69 4.39
C VAL A 385 -9.50 5.78 3.17
N LEU A 386 -9.69 4.48 3.34
CA LEU A 386 -9.57 3.51 2.24
C LEU A 386 -10.76 3.53 1.28
N GLU A 387 -12.01 3.50 1.78
CA GLU A 387 -13.18 3.43 0.89
C GLU A 387 -13.40 4.75 0.14
N ALA A 388 -13.29 5.89 0.82
CA ALA A 388 -13.45 7.21 0.18
C ALA A 388 -12.38 7.48 -0.89
N SER A 389 -11.13 7.08 -0.64
CA SER A 389 -10.06 7.24 -1.65
C SER A 389 -10.23 6.26 -2.82
N TRP A 390 -10.77 5.07 -2.57
CA TRP A 390 -11.04 4.06 -3.61
C TRP A 390 -12.15 4.49 -4.57
N THR A 391 -13.26 5.02 -4.07
CA THR A 391 -14.35 5.51 -4.94
C THR A 391 -13.88 6.64 -5.84
N GLN A 392 -13.02 7.51 -5.33
CA GLN A 392 -12.36 8.54 -6.14
C GLN A 392 -11.44 7.92 -7.21
N LEU A 393 -10.65 6.88 -6.87
CA LEU A 393 -9.81 6.17 -7.84
C LEU A 393 -10.64 5.53 -8.96
N GLU A 394 -11.77 4.89 -8.64
CA GLU A 394 -12.65 4.29 -9.66
C GLU A 394 -13.22 5.34 -10.61
N ALA A 395 -13.58 6.53 -10.09
CA ALA A 395 -14.02 7.66 -10.90
C ALA A 395 -12.88 8.23 -11.77
N ASP A 396 -11.70 8.42 -11.20
CA ASP A 396 -10.51 8.96 -11.88
C ASP A 396 -10.05 8.02 -13.02
N ILE A 397 -10.02 6.70 -12.78
CA ILE A 397 -9.70 5.69 -13.80
C ILE A 397 -10.78 5.64 -14.89
N GLY A 398 -12.06 5.76 -14.52
CA GLY A 398 -13.17 5.81 -15.48
C GLY A 398 -13.14 7.02 -16.41
N ALA A 399 -12.55 8.13 -15.96
CA ALA A 399 -12.39 9.37 -16.73
C ALA A 399 -11.07 9.45 -17.52
N ALA A 400 -10.13 8.52 -17.31
CA ALA A 400 -8.80 8.55 -17.92
C ALA A 400 -8.85 8.20 -19.42
N SER A 401 -8.21 9.02 -20.26
CA SER A 401 -8.08 8.76 -21.70
C SER A 401 -6.82 8.01 -22.08
N ASP A 402 -5.77 8.09 -21.25
CA ASP A 402 -4.42 7.62 -21.55
C ASP A 402 -3.85 6.79 -20.39
N LEU A 403 -2.85 5.95 -20.67
CA LEU A 403 -2.20 5.15 -19.63
C LEU A 403 -1.51 6.01 -18.56
N ASP A 404 -0.89 7.14 -18.94
CA ASP A 404 -0.28 8.05 -17.98
C ASP A 404 -1.30 8.70 -17.04
N ALA A 405 -2.54 8.94 -17.51
CA ALA A 405 -3.62 9.42 -16.66
C ALA A 405 -4.06 8.35 -15.65
N VAL A 406 -4.07 7.07 -16.05
CA VAL A 406 -4.35 5.94 -15.13
C VAL A 406 -3.24 5.79 -14.08
N ILE A 407 -1.97 5.91 -14.48
CA ILE A 407 -0.83 5.88 -13.54
C ILE A 407 -0.92 7.05 -12.57
N ALA A 408 -1.14 8.27 -13.07
CA ALA A 408 -1.28 9.46 -12.22
C ALA A 408 -2.47 9.36 -11.25
N ALA A 409 -3.59 8.78 -11.69
CA ALA A 409 -4.75 8.52 -10.83
C ALA A 409 -4.41 7.53 -9.69
N HIS A 410 -3.68 6.45 -10.01
CA HIS A 410 -3.23 5.47 -9.01
C HIS A 410 -2.23 6.06 -8.01
N ASP A 411 -1.26 6.85 -8.50
CA ASP A 411 -0.28 7.54 -7.65
C ASP A 411 -0.96 8.57 -6.74
N ALA A 412 -1.94 9.32 -7.28
CA ALA A 412 -2.75 10.25 -6.50
C ALA A 412 -3.58 9.53 -5.45
N TYR A 413 -4.13 8.35 -5.75
CA TYR A 413 -4.81 7.51 -4.76
C TYR A 413 -3.88 7.11 -3.61
N LEU A 414 -2.69 6.59 -3.92
CA LEU A 414 -1.71 6.20 -2.90
C LEU A 414 -1.24 7.40 -2.07
N LEU A 415 -1.05 8.56 -2.70
CA LEU A 415 -0.71 9.79 -2.01
C LEU A 415 -1.83 10.22 -1.04
N ARG A 416 -3.10 10.20 -1.50
CA ARG A 416 -4.24 10.50 -0.63
C ARG A 416 -4.33 9.54 0.54
N VAL A 417 -4.17 8.24 0.31
CA VAL A 417 -4.19 7.23 1.38
C VAL A 417 -3.05 7.48 2.37
N THR A 418 -1.82 7.71 1.90
CA THR A 418 -0.67 7.91 2.80
C THR A 418 -0.75 9.21 3.61
N GLN A 419 -1.27 10.28 3.02
CA GLN A 419 -1.49 11.55 3.72
C GLN A 419 -2.57 11.40 4.81
N THR A 420 -3.71 10.80 4.47
CA THR A 420 -4.87 10.64 5.37
C THR A 420 -4.68 9.53 6.42
N SER A 421 -3.94 8.46 6.11
CA SER A 421 -3.57 7.38 7.06
C SER A 421 -2.42 7.74 8.00
N PHE A 422 -2.02 9.00 8.04
CA PHE A 422 -0.96 9.53 8.90
C PHE A 422 0.45 8.98 8.60
N LEU A 423 0.65 8.28 7.47
CA LEU A 423 1.93 7.70 7.04
C LEU A 423 2.92 8.72 6.43
N SER A 424 2.51 9.98 6.31
CA SER A 424 3.39 11.07 5.87
C SER A 424 4.50 11.35 6.90
N PRO A 425 5.75 11.63 6.47
CA PRO A 425 6.86 11.96 7.38
C PRO A 425 6.54 13.12 8.34
N ASP A 426 5.72 14.08 7.91
CA ASP A 426 5.31 15.23 8.73
C ASP A 426 4.45 14.82 9.95
N LYS A 427 3.87 13.61 9.93
CA LYS A 427 2.99 13.06 10.96
C LYS A 427 3.67 11.93 11.77
N ALA A 428 5.00 11.78 11.67
CA ALA A 428 5.79 10.83 12.44
C ALA A 428 5.53 10.83 13.98
N PRO A 429 5.40 11.97 14.68
CA PRO A 429 5.13 11.94 16.13
C PRO A 429 3.77 11.32 16.44
N PHE A 430 2.76 11.56 15.59
CA PHE A 430 1.44 10.95 15.74
C PHE A 430 1.50 9.43 15.54
N LEU A 431 2.19 8.96 14.49
CA LEU A 431 2.36 7.53 14.27
C LEU A 431 3.06 6.84 15.44
N THR A 432 4.05 7.51 16.04
CA THR A 432 4.77 6.98 17.21
C THR A 432 3.81 6.85 18.40
N ALA A 433 3.05 7.91 18.70
CA ALA A 433 2.04 7.87 19.75
C ALA A 433 0.97 6.79 19.50
N LEU A 434 0.52 6.63 18.25
CA LEU A 434 -0.43 5.58 17.87
C LEU A 434 0.18 4.19 18.08
N GLN A 435 1.43 3.97 17.67
CA GLN A 435 2.15 2.73 17.89
C GLN A 435 2.33 2.44 19.39
N ASP A 436 2.54 3.47 20.22
CA ASP A 436 2.62 3.33 21.67
C ASP A 436 1.28 2.92 22.29
N VAL A 437 0.17 3.51 21.85
CA VAL A 437 -1.19 3.08 22.25
C VAL A 437 -1.40 1.61 21.87
N LEU A 438 -1.17 1.23 20.61
CA LEU A 438 -1.35 -0.15 20.15
C LEU A 438 -0.46 -1.14 20.93
N SER A 439 0.78 -0.75 21.24
CA SER A 439 1.72 -1.57 22.02
C SER A 439 1.27 -1.72 23.48
N SER A 440 0.70 -0.67 24.08
CA SER A 440 0.13 -0.74 25.42
C SER A 440 -1.04 -1.71 25.51
N ILE A 441 -1.88 -1.77 24.46
CA ILE A 441 -2.99 -2.73 24.37
C ILE A 441 -2.46 -4.16 24.24
N LEU A 442 -1.44 -4.40 23.41
CA LEU A 442 -0.81 -5.73 23.31
C LEU A 442 -0.21 -6.18 24.64
N GLY A 443 0.46 -5.26 25.36
CA GLY A 443 0.98 -5.53 26.70
C GLY A 443 -0.12 -5.88 27.70
N PHE A 444 -1.27 -5.20 27.64
CA PHE A 444 -2.44 -5.55 28.44
C PHE A 444 -3.00 -6.93 28.08
N CYS A 445 -3.13 -7.26 26.78
CA CYS A 445 -3.59 -8.58 26.35
C CYS A 445 -2.68 -9.71 26.86
N ALA A 446 -1.36 -9.53 26.82
CA ALA A 446 -0.40 -10.49 27.34
C ALA A 446 -0.53 -10.66 28.87
N LEU A 447 -0.62 -9.55 29.62
CA LEU A 447 -0.85 -9.58 31.06
C LEU A 447 -2.16 -10.29 31.42
N HIS A 448 -3.23 -10.02 30.67
CA HIS A 448 -4.53 -10.62 30.90
C HIS A 448 -4.53 -12.12 30.58
N ALA A 449 -3.85 -12.54 29.52
CA ALA A 449 -3.65 -13.95 29.20
C ALA A 449 -2.86 -14.69 30.30
N ASP A 450 -1.80 -14.07 30.83
CA ASP A 450 -1.06 -14.61 31.98
C ASP A 450 -1.96 -14.78 33.20
N LEU A 451 -2.75 -13.76 33.53
CA LEU A 451 -3.69 -13.81 34.64
C LEU A 451 -4.73 -14.92 34.45
N CYS A 452 -5.33 -15.03 33.26
CA CYS A 452 -6.29 -16.09 32.94
C CYS A 452 -5.64 -17.47 33.07
N ARG A 453 -4.42 -17.67 32.56
CA ARG A 453 -3.69 -18.95 32.69
C ARG A 453 -3.42 -19.32 34.14
N GLU A 454 -3.00 -18.38 34.98
CA GLU A 454 -2.77 -18.64 36.41
C GLU A 454 -4.07 -18.98 37.15
N VAL A 455 -5.17 -18.28 36.86
CA VAL A 455 -6.47 -18.59 37.45
C VAL A 455 -6.97 -19.97 37.01
N LEU A 456 -6.76 -20.35 35.75
CA LEU A 456 -7.10 -21.69 35.26
C LEU A 456 -6.27 -22.78 35.96
N ARG A 457 -4.95 -22.60 36.03
CA ARG A 457 -4.03 -23.54 36.73
C ARG A 457 -4.41 -23.75 38.19
N ALA A 458 -4.70 -22.67 38.92
CA ALA A 458 -5.12 -22.76 40.32
C ALA A 458 -6.42 -23.56 40.48
N LYS A 459 -7.41 -23.33 39.61
CA LYS A 459 -8.69 -24.08 39.63
C LYS A 459 -8.51 -25.55 39.24
N GLU A 460 -7.58 -25.88 38.36
CA GLU A 460 -7.26 -27.27 38.00
C GLU A 460 -6.61 -28.04 39.14
N LEU A 461 -5.65 -27.41 39.83
CA LEU A 461 -5.01 -27.96 41.03
C LEU A 461 -6.03 -28.19 42.15
N ASP A 462 -6.94 -27.24 42.35
CA ASP A 462 -8.03 -27.38 43.33
C ASP A 462 -8.94 -28.57 42.98
N ARG A 463 -9.37 -28.71 41.72
CA ARG A 463 -10.16 -29.88 41.27
C ARG A 463 -9.42 -31.20 41.43
N ALA A 464 -8.12 -31.23 41.17
CA ALA A 464 -7.29 -32.42 41.38
C ALA A 464 -7.23 -32.77 42.87
N SER A 465 -7.11 -31.76 43.75
CA SER A 465 -7.12 -31.95 45.20
C SER A 465 -8.47 -32.47 45.72
N GLU A 466 -9.60 -31.95 45.21
CA GLU A 466 -10.94 -32.41 45.57
C GLU A 466 -11.17 -33.86 45.14
N LYS A 467 -10.74 -34.23 43.93
CA LYS A 467 -10.78 -35.63 43.47
C LYS A 467 -9.90 -36.55 44.32
N ALA A 468 -8.71 -36.10 44.72
CA ALA A 468 -7.82 -36.88 45.58
C ALA A 468 -8.41 -37.10 46.98
N VAL A 469 -9.01 -36.07 47.58
CA VAL A 469 -9.72 -36.18 48.87
C VAL A 469 -10.96 -37.08 48.75
N GLY A 470 -11.75 -36.93 47.68
CA GLY A 470 -12.89 -37.81 47.41
C GLY A 470 -12.49 -39.27 47.21
N SER A 471 -11.35 -39.55 46.58
CA SER A 471 -10.84 -40.93 46.41
C SER A 471 -10.30 -41.53 47.70
N ARG A 472 -9.72 -40.72 48.61
CA ARG A 472 -9.28 -41.14 49.93
C ARG A 472 -10.45 -41.39 50.89
N GLY A 473 -11.55 -40.66 50.76
CA GLY A 473 -12.74 -40.83 51.59
C GLY A 473 -13.52 -42.14 51.35
N VAL A 474 -13.24 -42.86 50.26
CA VAL A 474 -13.89 -44.14 49.94
C VAL A 474 -13.13 -45.35 50.53
N VAL A 475 -11.92 -45.15 51.08
CA VAL A 475 -11.13 -46.22 51.71
C VAL A 475 -10.76 -45.82 53.13
N GLY A 476 -11.56 -46.25 54.11
CA GLY A 476 -11.17 -46.35 55.52
C GLY A 476 -11.90 -45.40 56.47
N GLU A 477 -13.09 -45.81 56.94
CA GLU A 477 -13.48 -45.56 58.32
C GLU A 477 -12.57 -46.39 59.23
N GLU A 478 -11.48 -45.80 59.71
CA GLU A 478 -10.89 -46.06 61.04
C GLU A 478 -9.61 -45.23 61.19
N ARG A 479 -9.71 -44.18 62.03
CA ARG A 479 -8.80 -43.80 63.13
C ARG A 479 -8.76 -42.28 63.29
N ALA A 480 -9.29 -41.85 64.43
CA ALA A 480 -9.26 -40.48 64.93
C ALA A 480 -7.84 -40.02 65.31
N GLU A 481 -7.69 -38.69 65.33
CA GLU A 481 -6.68 -37.92 66.09
C GLU A 481 -5.20 -38.20 65.80
N ALA A 482 -4.64 -37.48 64.83
CA ALA A 482 -3.25 -37.04 64.91
C ALA A 482 -3.05 -35.72 64.15
N ALA A 483 -2.61 -34.70 64.90
CA ALA A 483 -1.87 -33.53 64.46
C ALA A 483 -2.56 -32.52 63.53
N GLY A 484 -2.88 -31.37 64.12
CA GLY A 484 -2.94 -30.10 63.41
C GLY A 484 -1.57 -29.76 62.82
N THR A 485 -1.34 -30.20 61.59
CA THR A 485 -0.41 -29.56 60.67
C THR A 485 -1.25 -28.94 59.59
N GLY A 486 -1.47 -27.63 59.71
CA GLY A 486 -1.98 -26.82 58.62
C GLY A 486 -1.07 -27.07 57.42
N VAL A 487 -1.58 -27.84 56.45
CA VAL A 487 -1.01 -27.86 55.10
C VAL A 487 -1.20 -26.44 54.62
N LYS A 488 -0.15 -25.62 54.77
CA LYS A 488 -0.03 -24.35 54.06
C LYS A 488 -0.23 -24.70 52.60
N ARG A 489 -1.42 -24.39 52.07
CA ARG A 489 -1.68 -24.46 50.64
C ARG A 489 -0.80 -23.39 50.01
N GLU A 490 0.42 -23.77 49.63
CA GLU A 490 1.40 -22.92 48.95
C GLU A 490 0.96 -22.48 47.54
N GLY A 491 -0.25 -22.84 47.10
CA GLY A 491 -0.83 -22.49 45.80
C GLY A 491 -1.77 -21.29 45.79
N GLY A 492 -1.72 -20.40 46.78
CA GLY A 492 -2.50 -19.15 46.74
C GLY A 492 -1.95 -18.22 45.66
N ILE A 493 -2.76 -17.86 44.66
CA ILE A 493 -2.39 -16.84 43.67
C ILE A 493 -2.02 -15.56 44.44
N LYS A 494 -0.79 -15.06 44.26
CA LYS A 494 -0.41 -13.76 44.84
C LYS A 494 -1.17 -12.67 44.08
N VAL A 495 -2.28 -12.19 44.64
CA VAL A 495 -3.21 -11.25 44.00
C VAL A 495 -2.61 -9.84 43.86
N GLY A 496 -1.84 -9.37 44.85
CA GLY A 496 -1.29 -8.00 44.91
C GLY A 496 -0.42 -7.59 43.70
N PRO A 497 0.56 -8.41 43.26
CA PRO A 497 1.38 -8.08 42.09
C PRO A 497 0.58 -7.92 40.78
N TYR A 498 -0.53 -8.64 40.62
CA TYR A 498 -1.38 -8.51 39.43
C TYR A 498 -2.24 -7.25 39.47
N GLU A 499 -2.69 -6.85 40.65
CA GLU A 499 -3.46 -5.61 40.83
C GLU A 499 -2.64 -4.38 40.44
N GLU A 500 -1.41 -4.27 40.96
CA GLU A 500 -0.49 -3.19 40.61
C GLU A 500 -0.13 -3.19 39.12
N ARG A 501 0.15 -4.37 38.54
CA ARG A 501 0.47 -4.49 37.11
C ARG A 501 -0.69 -4.06 36.22
N VAL A 502 -1.92 -4.45 36.55
CA VAL A 502 -3.12 -4.03 35.80
C VAL A 502 -3.29 -2.51 35.87
N GLU A 503 -3.17 -1.91 37.06
CA GLU A 503 -3.27 -0.45 37.23
C GLU A 503 -2.20 0.31 36.43
N VAL A 504 -0.95 -0.16 36.47
CA VAL A 504 0.14 0.44 35.69
C VAL A 504 -0.12 0.33 34.18
N THR A 505 -0.60 -0.81 33.70
CA THR A 505 -0.93 -0.98 32.27
C THR A 505 -2.10 -0.11 31.82
N THR A 506 -3.17 -0.02 32.62
CA THR A 506 -4.31 0.86 32.34
C THR A 506 -3.87 2.33 32.34
N ALA A 507 -3.08 2.76 33.32
CA ALA A 507 -2.57 4.13 33.37
C ALA A 507 -1.58 4.46 32.24
N ARG A 508 -0.87 3.46 31.69
CA ARG A 508 -0.04 3.62 30.50
C ARG A 508 -0.91 3.84 29.25
N PHE A 509 -1.95 3.03 29.09
CA PHE A 509 -2.91 3.16 27.98
C PHE A 509 -3.60 4.52 28.00
N GLU A 510 -4.18 4.93 29.13
CA GLU A 510 -4.87 6.22 29.25
C GLU A 510 -3.95 7.41 28.92
N ARG A 511 -2.70 7.39 29.41
CA ARG A 511 -1.72 8.46 29.10
C ARG A 511 -1.36 8.50 27.62
N ALA A 512 -1.17 7.34 26.99
CA ALA A 512 -0.88 7.26 25.56
C ALA A 512 -2.07 7.77 24.72
N CYS A 513 -3.31 7.48 25.14
CA CYS A 513 -4.51 8.04 24.52
C CYS A 513 -4.61 9.56 24.69
N GLU A 514 -4.34 10.09 25.88
CA GLU A 514 -4.33 11.54 26.15
C GLU A 514 -3.28 12.25 25.27
N GLU A 515 -2.06 11.70 25.17
CA GLU A 515 -1.00 12.23 24.31
C GLU A 515 -1.39 12.22 22.82
N LEU A 516 -2.00 11.12 22.36
CA LEU A 516 -2.49 11.01 20.98
C LEU A 516 -3.55 12.07 20.67
N ILE A 517 -4.51 12.27 21.57
CA ILE A 517 -5.57 13.27 21.42
C ILE A 517 -4.99 14.70 21.46
N ASP A 518 -4.01 14.97 22.32
CA ASP A 518 -3.34 16.27 22.39
C ASP A 518 -2.58 16.59 21.10
N LEU A 519 -1.88 15.61 20.51
CA LEU A 519 -1.20 15.76 19.23
C LEU A 519 -2.19 16.03 18.08
N LEU A 520 -3.33 15.34 18.09
CA LEU A 520 -4.40 15.58 17.10
C LEU A 520 -4.99 16.99 17.22
N HIS A 521 -5.24 17.48 18.44
CA HIS A 521 -5.69 18.84 18.67
C HIS A 521 -4.64 19.92 18.33
N ALA A 522 -3.35 19.60 18.48
CA ALA A 522 -2.26 20.51 18.11
C ALA A 522 -2.16 20.67 16.57
N GLN A 523 -2.40 19.61 15.81
CA GLN A 523 -2.45 19.67 14.35
C GLN A 523 -3.61 20.51 13.81
N ASP A 524 -4.76 20.51 14.50
CA ASP A 524 -5.93 21.35 14.15
C ASP A 524 -5.63 22.87 14.21
N ARG A 525 -4.63 23.29 15.02
CA ARG A 525 -4.26 24.71 15.17
C ARG A 525 -3.19 25.19 14.19
N GLY A 526 -2.42 24.28 13.60
CA GLY A 526 -1.19 24.60 12.86
C GLY A 526 -1.33 24.69 11.33
N THR A 527 -2.34 24.04 10.74
CA THR A 527 -2.40 23.86 9.28
C THR A 527 -3.73 24.31 8.70
N GLN A 528 -3.73 25.47 8.01
CA GLN A 528 -4.74 25.87 7.02
C GLN A 528 -4.67 25.01 5.73
N ALA A 529 -4.09 23.81 5.79
CA ALA A 529 -3.90 22.93 4.64
C ALA A 529 -5.13 22.01 4.49
N ALA A 530 -5.78 22.10 3.33
CA ALA A 530 -6.90 21.28 2.85
C ALA A 530 -8.05 21.04 3.85
N VAL A 531 -9.10 21.86 3.76
CA VAL A 531 -10.35 21.79 4.55
C VAL A 531 -10.88 20.36 4.74
N ALA A 532 -10.81 19.50 3.71
CA ALA A 532 -11.28 18.12 3.77
C ALA A 532 -10.43 17.18 4.64
N GLU A 533 -9.10 17.36 4.68
CA GLU A 533 -8.21 16.52 5.50
C GLU A 533 -8.30 16.91 6.98
N ALA A 534 -8.40 18.21 7.25
CA ALA A 534 -8.66 18.73 8.60
C ALA A 534 -10.00 18.25 9.16
N ASP A 535 -11.04 18.17 8.33
CA ASP A 535 -12.35 17.69 8.76
C ASP A 535 -12.36 16.19 9.09
N ALA A 536 -11.70 15.34 8.28
CA ALA A 536 -11.57 13.91 8.58
C ALA A 536 -10.84 13.66 9.92
N VAL A 537 -9.76 14.40 10.19
CA VAL A 537 -9.02 14.30 11.45
C VAL A 537 -9.86 14.79 12.63
N ARG A 538 -10.68 15.83 12.46
CA ARG A 538 -11.64 16.28 13.49
C ARG A 538 -12.71 15.24 13.78
N PHE A 539 -13.25 14.59 12.75
CA PHE A 539 -14.20 13.49 12.94
C PHE A 539 -13.56 12.31 13.67
N LEU A 540 -12.29 11.99 13.39
CA LEU A 540 -11.55 10.98 14.14
C LEU A 540 -11.41 11.37 15.62
N VAL A 541 -10.98 12.59 15.93
CA VAL A 541 -10.85 13.06 17.33
C VAL A 541 -12.18 12.94 18.07
N PHE A 542 -13.28 13.38 17.44
CA PHE A 542 -14.62 13.26 18.03
C PHE A 542 -15.04 11.81 18.27
N ARG A 543 -14.70 10.88 17.35
CA ARG A 543 -15.01 9.46 17.52
C ARG A 543 -14.11 8.76 18.55
N LEU A 544 -12.85 9.17 18.65
CA LEU A 544 -11.90 8.64 19.64
C LEU A 544 -12.24 9.14 21.04
N ASP A 545 -12.59 10.41 21.19
CA ASP A 545 -13.06 11.01 22.45
C ASP A 545 -14.58 10.85 22.62
N PHE A 546 -15.01 9.59 22.66
CA PHE A 546 -16.43 9.24 22.82
C PHE A 546 -17.03 9.88 24.08
N ASN A 547 -18.07 10.68 23.89
CA ASN A 547 -18.72 11.45 24.95
C ASN A 547 -17.75 12.29 25.79
N LEU A 548 -16.66 12.79 25.19
CA LEU A 548 -15.67 13.59 25.92
C LEU A 548 -15.04 12.83 27.10
N PHE A 549 -14.99 11.49 27.05
CA PHE A 549 -14.52 10.67 28.16
C PHE A 549 -13.09 11.03 28.60
N TYR A 550 -12.16 11.15 27.64
CA TYR A 550 -10.76 11.45 27.94
C TYR A 550 -10.59 12.92 28.32
N THR A 551 -11.33 13.83 27.69
CA THR A 551 -11.34 15.25 28.07
C THR A 551 -11.93 15.46 29.47
N HIS A 552 -12.95 14.72 29.87
CA HIS A 552 -13.49 14.72 31.23
C HIS A 552 -12.52 14.10 32.25
N GLN A 553 -11.81 13.03 31.89
CA GLN A 553 -10.80 12.39 32.75
C GLN A 553 -9.62 13.34 33.01
N ARG A 554 -9.17 14.07 31.99
CA ARG A 554 -8.18 15.14 32.11
C ARG A 554 -8.64 16.26 33.04
N LEU A 555 -9.88 16.73 32.89
CA LEU A 555 -10.48 17.77 33.76
C LEU A 555 -10.66 17.28 35.20
N ALA A 556 -10.88 15.98 35.42
CA ALA A 556 -10.97 15.38 36.75
C ALA A 556 -9.59 15.24 37.41
N ARG A 557 -8.55 14.84 36.65
CA ARG A 557 -7.16 14.76 37.11
C ARG A 557 -6.56 16.15 37.39
N GLY A 558 -6.84 17.13 36.53
CA GLY A 558 -6.45 18.53 36.74
C GLY A 558 -7.09 19.13 38.00
N ARG A 559 -8.36 18.77 38.29
CA ARG A 559 -9.02 19.15 39.55
C ARG A 559 -8.40 18.48 40.76
N ARG A 560 -8.04 17.20 40.71
CA ARG A 560 -7.31 16.51 41.79
C ARG A 560 -5.92 17.12 42.03
N ALA A 561 -5.16 17.41 40.97
CA ALA A 561 -3.87 18.08 41.07
C ALA A 561 -3.96 19.52 41.61
N SER A 562 -5.08 20.23 41.40
CA SER A 562 -5.32 21.54 42.01
C SER A 562 -5.70 21.46 43.50
N PHE A 563 -6.29 20.35 43.95
CA PHE A 563 -6.63 20.11 45.36
C PHE A 563 -5.42 19.59 46.17
N ASP A 564 -4.45 18.94 45.53
CA ASP A 564 -3.21 18.44 46.16
C ASP A 564 -2.05 19.46 46.21
N LYS A 565 -2.28 20.74 45.88
CA LYS A 565 -1.31 21.79 46.25
C LYS A 565 -1.37 21.97 47.78
N PRO A 566 -0.28 21.72 48.53
CA PRO A 566 -0.26 22.03 49.95
C PRO A 566 -0.49 23.54 50.10
N ALA A 567 -1.45 23.90 50.94
CA ALA A 567 -1.65 25.28 51.37
C ALA A 567 -0.32 25.79 51.94
N VAL A 568 0.35 26.67 51.21
CA VAL A 568 1.51 27.41 51.71
C VAL A 568 0.98 28.22 52.90
N PRO A 569 1.48 28.00 54.13
CA PRO A 569 1.08 28.84 55.24
C PRO A 569 1.54 30.27 54.96
N ALA A 570 0.61 31.22 55.00
CA ALA A 570 0.91 32.63 54.89
C ALA A 570 1.82 33.02 56.06
N GLU A 571 3.13 33.12 55.81
CA GLU A 571 4.06 33.69 56.76
C GLU A 571 3.70 35.17 56.96
N GLY A 572 3.42 35.48 58.21
CA GLY A 572 3.04 36.80 58.67
C GLY A 572 4.12 37.83 58.41
N SER A 573 3.71 38.94 57.81
CA SER A 573 4.42 40.20 57.79
C SER A 573 4.64 40.70 59.22
N ILE A 574 5.87 40.55 59.72
CA ILE A 574 6.40 41.31 60.85
C ILE A 574 7.07 42.58 60.29
N PRO A 575 6.68 43.79 60.71
CA PRO A 575 7.36 45.01 60.33
C PRO A 575 8.42 45.35 61.39
N VAL A 576 9.69 45.46 61.02
CA VAL A 576 10.70 46.13 61.86
C VAL A 576 11.73 46.88 61.00
N LEU A 577 11.63 48.20 61.12
CA LEU A 577 12.60 49.30 60.92
C LEU A 577 13.18 49.56 59.53
#